data_AF-A0A7H1N0A7-F1
#
_entry.id   AF-A0A7H1N0A7-F1
#
_cell.length_a   1.000
_cell.length_b   1.000
_cell.length_c   1.000
_cell.angle_alpha   90.00
_cell.angle_beta   90.00
_cell.angle_gamma   90.00
#
_symmetry.space_group_name_H-M   'P 1'
#
loop_
_entity.id
_entity.type
_entity.pdbx_description
1 polymer ?
#
loop_
_entity_poly.entity_id
_entity_poly.type
_entity_poly.pdbx_seq_one_letter_code
_entity_poly.pdbx_strand_id
1 'polypeptide(L)'
;MAISFDQVPNSILVPGQYIEISNTGAVRGLFGMPSRILVIGQKYSTASAVAAVPCIVSDAASAEGYFGRGSMLHRMFLALKAGNAFTETWAIPLADLGGGAAATGSLTFSGTVTGAGTLNT
;
A
#
# COMPACT_ATOMS: atom_id res chain seq x y z
N MET A 1 23.96 1.20 1.17
CA MET A 1 23.57 2.04 2.33
C MET A 1 24.75 2.13 3.26
N ALA A 2 25.19 3.34 3.61
CA ALA A 2 26.20 3.54 4.64
C ALA A 2 25.51 3.46 6.01
N ILE A 3 26.09 2.73 6.95
CA ILE A 3 25.67 2.74 8.35
C ILE A 3 26.35 3.94 9.01
N SER A 4 25.56 4.93 9.42
CA SER A 4 26.01 6.08 10.22
C SER A 4 25.58 5.89 11.68
N PHE A 5 26.48 6.22 12.60
CA PHE A 5 26.22 6.22 14.04
C PHE A 5 26.06 7.66 14.53
N ASP A 6 25.06 7.94 15.36
CA ASP A 6 24.85 9.29 15.91
C ASP A 6 25.71 9.51 17.18
N GLN A 7 25.96 8.45 17.95
CA GLN A 7 26.62 8.53 19.27
C GLN A 7 27.94 7.78 19.36
N VAL A 8 28.28 6.91 18.39
CA VAL A 8 29.59 6.23 18.34
C VAL A 8 30.49 6.94 17.32
N PRO A 9 31.47 7.75 17.77
CA PRO A 9 32.39 8.45 16.87
C PRO A 9 33.31 7.48 16.14
N ASN A 10 33.67 7.79 14.89
CA ASN A 10 34.70 7.03 14.16
C ASN A 10 36.10 7.14 14.80
N SER A 11 36.31 8.12 15.67
CA SER A 11 37.60 8.45 16.29
C SER A 11 37.91 7.62 17.54
N ILE A 12 37.08 6.64 17.87
CA ILE A 12 37.38 5.68 18.95
C ILE A 12 38.49 4.74 18.48
N LEU A 13 39.65 4.80 19.15
CA LEU A 13 40.82 3.96 18.88
C LEU A 13 40.95 2.79 19.86
N VAL A 14 40.05 2.72 20.84
CA VAL A 14 40.04 1.64 21.84
C VAL A 14 39.28 0.45 21.25
N PRO A 15 39.88 -0.75 21.18
CA PRO A 15 39.21 -1.92 20.66
C PRO A 15 38.08 -2.38 21.60
N GLY A 16 36.93 -2.77 21.03
CA GLY A 16 35.78 -3.22 21.79
C GLY A 16 34.51 -3.37 20.93
N GLN A 17 33.40 -3.70 21.58
CA GLN A 17 32.06 -3.67 20.97
C GLN A 17 31.32 -2.43 21.47
N TYR A 18 30.86 -1.61 20.53
CA TYR A 18 30.05 -0.43 20.80
C TYR A 18 28.66 -0.65 20.22
N ILE A 19 27.63 -0.52 21.06
CA ILE A 19 26.23 -0.72 20.69
C ILE A 19 25.53 0.62 20.88
N GLU A 20 24.89 1.11 19.82
CA GLU A 20 24.04 2.30 19.88
C GLU A 20 22.58 1.89 19.76
N ILE A 21 21.73 2.44 20.63
CA ILE A 21 20.28 2.30 20.54
C ILE A 21 19.74 3.68 20.16
N SER A 22 19.49 3.89 18.86
CA SER A 22 18.82 5.10 18.40
C SER A 22 17.33 5.00 18.73
N ASN A 23 16.82 6.01 19.44
CA ASN A 23 15.40 6.11 19.77
C ASN A 23 14.61 6.85 18.66
N THR A 24 15.23 7.09 17.51
CA THR A 24 14.62 7.74 16.35
C THR A 24 13.51 6.84 15.81
N GLY A 25 12.25 7.28 15.95
CA GLY A 25 11.05 6.51 15.57
C GLY A 25 10.43 5.69 16.72
N ALA A 26 11.00 5.75 17.92
CA ALA A 26 10.38 5.11 19.08
C ALA A 26 9.20 5.93 19.62
N VAL A 27 8.17 5.22 20.07
CA VAL A 27 7.01 5.82 20.74
C VAL A 27 7.43 6.25 22.14
N ARG A 28 7.47 7.57 22.40
CA ARG A 28 7.90 8.16 23.69
C ARG A 28 6.75 8.46 24.66
N GLY A 29 5.55 7.93 24.42
CA GLY A 29 4.35 8.18 25.22
C GLY A 29 3.56 6.91 25.56
N LEU A 30 2.50 7.05 26.36
CA LEU A 30 1.54 5.97 26.60
C LEU A 30 0.98 5.49 25.25
N PHE A 31 0.92 4.18 25.03
CA PHE A 31 0.29 3.65 23.81
C PHE A 31 -1.11 4.25 23.68
N GLY A 32 -1.31 5.06 22.63
CA GLY A 32 -2.63 5.55 22.28
C GLY A 32 -3.56 4.36 22.05
N MET A 33 -4.84 4.53 22.35
CA MET A 33 -5.85 3.50 22.05
C MET A 33 -5.73 3.12 20.57
N PRO A 34 -5.54 1.82 20.24
CA PRO A 34 -5.29 1.41 18.86
C PRO A 34 -6.46 1.84 17.99
N SER A 35 -6.20 2.80 17.10
CA SER A 35 -7.18 3.25 16.11
C SER A 35 -7.12 2.31 14.90
N ARG A 36 -8.29 1.92 14.42
CA ARG A 36 -8.45 1.12 13.20
C ARG A 36 -9.20 1.94 12.17
N ILE A 37 -8.75 1.87 10.93
CA ILE A 37 -9.45 2.51 9.81
C ILE A 37 -10.27 1.44 9.09
N LEU A 38 -11.55 1.72 8.88
CA LEU A 38 -12.45 0.88 8.09
C LEU A 38 -12.75 1.57 6.75
N VAL A 39 -12.51 0.86 5.65
CA VAL A 39 -12.80 1.33 4.30
C VAL A 39 -13.89 0.46 3.69
N ILE A 40 -14.93 1.09 3.15
CA ILE A 40 -16.04 0.40 2.49
C ILE A 40 -16.13 0.93 1.06
N GLY A 41 -16.22 0.03 0.10
CA GLY A 41 -16.29 0.39 -1.31
C GLY A 41 -16.46 -0.83 -2.20
N GLN A 42 -16.62 -0.59 -3.49
CA GLN A 42 -16.88 -1.65 -4.47
C GLN A 42 -15.58 -2.34 -4.89
N LYS A 43 -15.65 -3.67 -5.03
CA LYS A 43 -14.64 -4.50 -5.71
C LYS A 43 -15.15 -4.92 -7.09
N TYR A 44 -14.24 -5.33 -7.98
CA TYR A 44 -14.64 -6.01 -9.21
C TYR A 44 -15.08 -7.46 -8.96
N SER A 45 -15.92 -7.96 -9.85
CA SER A 45 -16.40 -9.35 -9.83
C SER A 45 -15.25 -10.37 -9.94
N THR A 46 -14.21 -10.04 -10.70
CA THR A 46 -13.00 -10.86 -10.91
C THR A 46 -12.01 -10.86 -9.73
N ALA A 47 -12.22 -10.00 -8.73
CA ALA A 47 -11.28 -9.85 -7.62
C ALA A 47 -11.45 -10.90 -6.51
N SER A 48 -10.35 -11.25 -5.85
CA SER A 48 -10.28 -12.39 -4.92
C SER A 48 -11.00 -12.19 -3.58
N ALA A 49 -11.20 -10.95 -3.11
CA ALA A 49 -11.86 -10.73 -1.83
C ALA A 49 -13.35 -11.09 -1.90
N VAL A 50 -13.87 -11.70 -0.84
CA VAL A 50 -15.29 -12.07 -0.73
C VAL A 50 -16.12 -10.86 -0.34
N ALA A 51 -17.20 -10.59 -1.06
CA ALA A 51 -18.09 -9.48 -0.76
C ALA A 51 -18.71 -9.61 0.65
N ALA A 52 -18.89 -8.47 1.33
CA ALA A 52 -19.41 -8.34 2.69
C ALA A 52 -18.60 -9.06 3.79
N VAL A 53 -17.38 -9.54 3.49
CA VAL A 53 -16.48 -10.14 4.48
C VAL A 53 -15.34 -9.19 4.79
N PRO A 54 -15.14 -8.78 6.06
CA PRO A 54 -14.04 -7.93 6.44
C PRO A 54 -12.68 -8.58 6.17
N CYS A 55 -11.75 -7.85 5.56
CA CYS A 55 -10.36 -8.28 5.37
C CYS A 55 -9.37 -7.18 5.78
N ILE A 56 -8.19 -7.60 6.26
CA ILE A 56 -7.10 -6.68 6.60
C ILE A 56 -6.31 -6.36 5.34
N VAL A 57 -5.95 -5.09 5.16
CA VAL A 57 -5.19 -4.62 4.01
C VAL A 57 -4.00 -3.79 4.49
N SER A 58 -2.81 -4.37 4.37
CA SER A 58 -1.54 -3.79 4.80
C SER A 58 -1.04 -2.68 3.88
N ASP A 59 -1.20 -2.85 2.57
CA ASP A 59 -0.54 -2.07 1.54
C ASP A 59 -1.40 -1.97 0.27
N ALA A 60 -1.04 -1.02 -0.61
CA ALA A 60 -1.79 -0.76 -1.83
C ALA A 60 -1.69 -1.90 -2.86
N ALA A 61 -0.58 -2.64 -2.91
CA ALA A 61 -0.42 -3.76 -3.85
C ALA A 61 -1.31 -4.95 -3.45
N SER A 62 -1.42 -5.26 -2.15
CA SER A 62 -2.41 -6.23 -1.66
C SER A 62 -3.84 -5.81 -1.99
N ALA A 63 -4.16 -4.51 -1.92
CA ALA A 63 -5.47 -3.99 -2.31
C ALA A 63 -5.79 -4.21 -3.81
N GLU A 64 -4.77 -4.19 -4.68
CA GLU A 64 -4.90 -4.48 -6.10
C GLU A 64 -5.40 -5.91 -6.33
N GLY A 65 -4.79 -6.90 -5.66
CA GLY A 65 -5.18 -8.30 -5.76
C GLY A 65 -6.54 -8.59 -5.11
N TYR A 66 -6.84 -7.96 -3.97
CA TYR A 66 -8.09 -8.17 -3.24
C TYR A 66 -9.30 -7.57 -3.93
N PHE A 67 -9.18 -6.37 -4.50
CA PHE A 67 -10.32 -5.62 -5.04
C PHE A 67 -10.32 -5.47 -6.56
N GLY A 68 -9.18 -5.76 -7.20
CA GLY A 68 -8.96 -5.60 -8.63
C GLY A 68 -8.28 -4.28 -8.96
N ARG A 69 -7.32 -4.31 -9.89
CA ARG A 69 -6.58 -3.14 -10.34
C ARG A 69 -7.52 -2.07 -10.88
N GLY A 70 -7.43 -0.88 -10.29
CA GLY A 70 -8.25 0.29 -10.68
C GLY A 70 -9.67 0.33 -10.08
N SER A 71 -10.07 -0.68 -9.30
CA SER A 71 -11.35 -0.68 -8.58
C SER A 71 -11.47 0.50 -7.60
N MET A 72 -12.70 0.81 -7.20
CA MET A 72 -12.99 1.87 -6.24
C MET A 72 -12.18 1.67 -4.94
N LEU A 73 -12.20 0.47 -4.38
CA LEU A 73 -11.41 0.16 -3.18
C LEU A 73 -9.91 0.24 -3.42
N HIS A 74 -9.39 -0.26 -4.54
CA HIS A 74 -7.96 -0.13 -4.84
C HIS A 74 -7.51 1.34 -4.87
N ARG A 75 -8.29 2.23 -5.50
CA ARG A 75 -7.99 3.67 -5.53
C ARG A 75 -8.07 4.32 -4.16
N MET A 76 -9.02 3.90 -3.31
CA MET A 76 -9.12 4.36 -1.92
C MET A 76 -7.87 3.95 -1.12
N PHE A 77 -7.41 2.70 -1.29
CA PHE A 77 -6.23 2.19 -0.60
C PHE A 77 -4.93 2.85 -1.09
N LEU A 78 -4.83 3.19 -2.37
CA LEU A 78 -3.72 3.99 -2.89
C LEU A 78 -3.61 5.35 -2.19
N ALA A 79 -4.73 6.08 -2.09
CA ALA A 79 -4.75 7.38 -1.42
C ALA A 79 -4.51 7.25 0.09
N LEU A 80 -5.15 6.28 0.73
CA LEU A 80 -5.01 6.04 2.17
C LEU A 80 -3.58 5.70 2.55
N LYS A 81 -2.94 4.75 1.85
CA LYS A 81 -1.58 4.30 2.17
C LYS A 81 -0.50 5.31 1.79
N ALA A 82 -0.79 6.22 0.85
CA ALA A 82 0.09 7.36 0.57
C ALA A 82 0.12 8.37 1.74
N GLY A 83 -1.01 8.58 2.43
CA GLY A 83 -1.08 9.48 3.59
C GLY A 83 -0.81 8.80 4.94
N ASN A 84 -1.07 7.50 5.04
CA ASN A 84 -0.96 6.73 6.28
C ASN A 84 -0.56 5.28 5.99
N ALA A 85 0.74 4.99 6.10
CA ALA A 85 1.29 3.66 5.86
C ALA A 85 1.17 2.69 7.06
N PHE A 86 0.91 3.20 8.27
CA PHE A 86 1.17 2.45 9.51
C PHE A 86 -0.09 2.01 10.26
N THR A 87 -1.21 2.72 10.13
CA THR A 87 -2.43 2.37 10.85
C THR A 87 -3.06 1.09 10.31
N GLU A 88 -3.49 0.21 11.23
CA GLU A 88 -4.25 -1.00 10.91
C GLU A 88 -5.50 -0.63 10.10
N THR A 89 -5.58 -1.14 8.87
CA THR A 89 -6.67 -0.80 7.94
C THR A 89 -7.42 -2.06 7.55
N TRP A 90 -8.74 -1.99 7.71
CA TRP A 90 -9.70 -3.02 7.34
C TRP A 90 -10.50 -2.56 6.13
N ALA A 91 -10.93 -3.51 5.31
CA ALA A 91 -11.83 -3.29 4.20
C ALA A 91 -13.06 -4.18 4.33
N ILE A 92 -14.23 -3.66 3.99
CA ILE A 92 -15.41 -4.46 3.68
C ILE A 92 -15.75 -4.23 2.21
N PRO A 93 -15.45 -5.20 1.33
CA PRO A 93 -15.74 -5.05 -0.09
C PRO A 93 -17.23 -5.26 -0.37
N LEU A 94 -17.81 -4.32 -1.08
CA LEU A 94 -19.14 -4.43 -1.67
C LEU A 94 -19.01 -5.11 -3.03
N ALA A 95 -20.01 -5.92 -3.39
CA ALA A 95 -20.11 -6.47 -4.73
C ALA A 95 -20.19 -5.33 -5.78
N ASP A 96 -19.69 -5.63 -6.97
CA ASP A 96 -19.78 -4.71 -8.10
C ASP A 96 -21.26 -4.36 -8.37
N LEU A 97 -21.53 -3.09 -8.71
CA LEU A 97 -22.88 -2.64 -8.92
C LEU A 97 -23.40 -3.19 -10.26
N GLY A 98 -24.26 -4.21 -10.20
CA GLY A 98 -24.84 -4.80 -11.42
C GLY A 98 -25.71 -3.85 -12.25
N GLY A 99 -26.19 -2.74 -11.65
CA GLY A 99 -26.87 -1.65 -12.37
C GLY A 99 -25.94 -0.57 -12.92
N GLY A 100 -24.63 -0.66 -12.66
CA GLY A 100 -23.62 0.24 -13.21
C GLY A 100 -23.23 -0.18 -14.62
N ALA A 101 -23.15 0.80 -15.53
CA ALA A 101 -22.62 0.54 -16.87
C ALA A 101 -21.09 0.33 -16.78
N ALA A 102 -20.61 -0.84 -17.20
CA ALA A 102 -19.18 -1.12 -17.25
C ALA A 102 -18.50 -0.17 -18.24
N ALA A 103 -17.45 0.53 -17.80
CA ALA A 103 -16.66 1.37 -18.69
C ALA A 103 -15.89 0.48 -19.68
N THR A 104 -16.27 0.56 -20.96
CA THR A 104 -15.56 -0.13 -22.05
C THR A 104 -14.64 0.86 -22.74
N GLY A 105 -13.37 0.49 -22.92
CA GLY A 105 -12.42 1.25 -23.71
C GLY A 105 -11.39 0.31 -24.32
N SER A 106 -11.10 0.45 -25.61
CA SER A 106 -10.06 -0.31 -26.30
C SER A 106 -8.96 0.63 -26.77
N LEU A 107 -7.71 0.29 -26.50
CA LEU A 107 -6.54 0.93 -27.09
C LEU A 107 -6.07 0.10 -28.28
N THR A 108 -6.40 0.52 -29.49
CA THR A 108 -5.96 -0.14 -30.72
C THR A 108 -4.68 0.52 -31.22
N PHE A 109 -3.58 -0.23 -31.21
CA PHE A 109 -2.33 0.20 -31.85
C PHE A 109 -2.40 -0.09 -33.35
N SER A 110 -2.32 0.94 -34.18
CA SER A 110 -2.28 0.82 -35.64
C SER A 110 -0.89 1.20 -36.18
N GLY A 111 -0.53 0.64 -37.34
CA GLY A 111 0.74 0.91 -38.03
C GLY A 111 1.81 -0.18 -37.82
N THR A 112 2.91 -0.05 -38.56
CA THR A 112 4.07 -0.96 -38.49
C THR A 112 4.96 -0.56 -37.32
N VAL A 113 5.22 -1.48 -36.39
CA VAL A 113 6.13 -1.26 -35.26
C VAL A 113 7.57 -1.26 -35.79
N THR A 114 8.21 -0.08 -35.83
CA THR A 114 9.59 0.09 -36.33
C THR A 114 10.66 0.06 -35.23
N GLY A 115 10.27 -0.12 -33.97
CA GLY A 115 11.18 -0.18 -32.83
C GLY A 115 10.50 -0.59 -31.54
N ALA A 116 11.29 -0.93 -30.52
CA ALA A 116 10.79 -1.28 -29.20
C ALA A 116 10.33 -0.04 -28.43
N GLY A 117 9.17 -0.12 -27.78
CA GLY A 117 8.62 0.91 -26.90
C GLY A 117 7.78 0.28 -25.80
N THR A 118 7.77 0.89 -24.61
CA THR A 118 7.00 0.41 -23.45
C THR A 118 5.85 1.37 -23.18
N LEU A 119 4.62 0.86 -23.18
CA LEU A 119 3.45 1.60 -22.74
C LEU A 119 3.19 1.28 -21.26
N ASN A 120 3.30 2.28 -20.40
CA ASN A 120 2.89 2.17 -19.00
C ASN A 120 1.51 2.81 -18.84
N THR A 121 0.51 1.99 -18.49
CA THR A 121 -0.82 2.41 -18.05
C THR A 121 -0.97 2.36 -16.55
#